data_AF-B7FMZ4-F1
#
_entry.id   AF-B7FMZ4-F1
#
_cell.length_a   1.000
_cell.length_b   1.000
_cell.length_c   1.000
_cell.angle_alpha   90.00
_cell.angle_beta   90.00
_cell.angle_gamma   90.00
#
_symmetry.space_group_name_H-M   'P 1'
#
loop_
_entity.id
_entity.type
_entity.pdbx_description
1 polymer ?
#
loop_
_entity_poly.entity_id
_entity_poly.type
_entity_poly.pdbx_seq_one_letter_code
_entity_poly.pdbx_strand_id
1 'polypeptide(L)'
;MDWGFVHKTWDKWASTNIGPRLPLKAALLVNFDPTIHENWFSARCINTSKPAGEGAIVMQTAAYILVALYEGSIGPASCAMAAADQLTAQLGRKNL
;
A
#
# COMPACT_ATOMS: atom_id res chain seq x y z
N MET A 1 15.95 6.83 -6.65
CA MET A 1 16.12 5.44 -6.13
C MET A 1 16.00 4.48 -7.30
N ASP A 2 16.83 3.44 -7.40
CA ASP A 2 16.70 2.44 -8.47
C ASP A 2 15.58 1.44 -8.15
N TRP A 3 14.44 1.60 -8.79
CA TRP A 3 13.26 0.74 -8.63
C TRP A 3 13.50 -0.70 -9.08
N GLY A 4 14.39 -0.92 -10.06
CA GLY A 4 14.73 -2.26 -10.52
C GLY A 4 15.45 -3.06 -9.43
N PHE A 5 16.34 -2.40 -8.68
CA PHE A 5 17.02 -2.99 -7.53
C PHE A 5 16.06 -3.25 -6.34
N VAL A 6 15.20 -2.29 -6.03
CA VAL A 6 14.22 -2.42 -4.92
C VAL A 6 13.28 -3.59 -5.18
N HIS A 7 12.77 -3.73 -6.41
CA HIS A 7 11.87 -4.83 -6.78
C HIS A 7 12.53 -6.19 -6.64
N LYS A 8 13.75 -6.36 -7.20
CA LYS A 8 14.50 -7.62 -7.09
C LYS A 8 14.80 -8.00 -5.63
N THR A 9 15.18 -7.02 -4.82
CA THR A 9 15.47 -7.24 -3.40
C THR A 9 14.20 -7.62 -2.63
N TRP A 10 13.08 -6.94 -2.91
CA TRP A 10 11.77 -7.24 -2.33
C TRP A 10 11.31 -8.66 -2.67
N ASP A 11 11.36 -9.05 -3.94
CA ASP A 11 10.91 -10.38 -4.38
C ASP A 11 11.73 -11.50 -3.73
N LYS A 12 13.06 -11.32 -3.68
CA LYS A 12 13.95 -12.28 -3.00
C LYS A 12 13.63 -12.39 -1.52
N TRP A 13 13.45 -11.27 -0.82
CA TRP A 13 13.11 -11.27 0.60
C TRP A 13 11.73 -11.88 0.86
N ALA A 14 10.72 -11.51 0.06
CA ALA A 14 9.35 -12.01 0.18
C ALA A 14 9.29 -13.54 0.03
N SER A 15 10.01 -14.09 -0.96
CA SER A 15 10.04 -15.54 -1.23
C SER A 15 10.54 -16.40 -0.07
N THR A 16 11.28 -15.81 0.88
CA THR A 16 11.85 -16.52 2.03
C THR A 16 11.17 -16.20 3.35
N ASN A 17 10.32 -15.16 3.40
CA ASN A 17 9.72 -14.66 4.64
C ASN A 17 8.18 -14.68 4.65
N ILE A 18 7.52 -14.78 3.49
CA ILE A 18 6.06 -14.65 3.38
C ILE A 18 5.43 -15.95 2.86
N GLY A 19 4.54 -16.56 3.65
CA GLY A 19 3.82 -17.77 3.23
C GLY A 19 3.25 -18.58 4.39
N PRO A 20 2.49 -19.65 4.11
CA PRO A 20 1.72 -20.40 5.12
C PRO A 20 2.57 -21.02 6.24
N ARG A 21 3.86 -21.25 6.00
CA ARG A 21 4.84 -21.85 6.94
C ARG A 21 6.06 -20.95 7.17
N LEU A 22 5.96 -19.71 6.75
CA LEU A 22 7.01 -18.70 6.87
C LEU A 22 6.62 -17.69 7.96
N PRO A 23 7.58 -16.89 8.46
CA PRO A 23 7.32 -16.03 9.62
C PRO A 23 6.25 -14.97 9.40
N LEU A 24 5.98 -14.56 8.15
CA LEU A 24 5.04 -13.49 7.82
C LEU A 24 3.88 -13.99 6.96
N LYS A 25 2.68 -13.49 7.24
CA LYS A 25 1.47 -13.77 6.42
C LYS A 25 1.37 -12.83 5.22
N ALA A 26 1.84 -11.60 5.38
CA ALA A 26 1.88 -10.57 4.34
C ALA A 26 2.93 -9.52 4.73
N ALA A 27 3.39 -8.76 3.75
CA ALA A 27 4.25 -7.60 3.98
C ALA A 27 3.91 -6.52 2.95
N LEU A 28 4.13 -5.26 3.34
CA LEU A 28 3.77 -4.10 2.55
C LEU A 28 4.99 -3.20 2.39
N LEU A 29 5.46 -3.01 1.14
CA LEU A 29 6.50 -2.03 0.84
C LEU A 29 5.87 -0.72 0.41
N VAL A 30 6.02 0.29 1.26
CA VAL A 30 5.43 1.61 1.10
C VAL A 30 6.48 2.55 0.48
N ASN A 31 6.22 3.04 -0.72
CA ASN A 31 7.11 4.02 -1.37
C ASN A 31 6.68 5.46 -1.07
N PHE A 32 7.65 6.31 -0.72
CA PHE A 32 7.48 7.75 -0.61
C PHE A 32 8.02 8.43 -1.88
N ASP A 33 7.13 9.02 -2.67
CA ASP A 33 7.52 9.94 -3.74
C ASP A 33 7.02 11.36 -3.41
N PRO A 34 7.91 12.27 -2.99
CA PRO A 34 7.52 13.63 -2.62
C PRO A 34 7.00 14.47 -3.81
N THR A 35 7.08 13.96 -5.05
CA THR A 35 6.66 14.69 -6.25
C THR A 35 5.24 14.42 -6.71
N ILE A 36 4.62 13.31 -6.27
CA ILE A 36 3.32 12.85 -6.78
C ILE A 36 2.16 13.36 -5.92
N HIS A 37 2.35 13.52 -4.61
CA HIS A 37 1.56 14.32 -3.65
C HIS A 37 2.28 14.16 -2.30
N GLU A 38 2.41 15.20 -1.47
CA GLU A 38 3.29 15.20 -0.28
C GLU A 38 2.97 14.13 0.80
N ASN A 39 1.89 13.35 0.63
CA ASN A 39 1.28 12.55 1.68
C ASN A 39 0.80 11.16 1.26
N TRP A 40 0.96 10.76 0.00
CA TRP A 40 0.42 9.50 -0.51
C TRP A 40 1.51 8.49 -0.81
N PHE A 41 1.26 7.27 -0.36
CA PHE A 41 2.16 6.15 -0.58
C PHE A 41 1.35 4.97 -1.14
N SER A 42 1.86 4.39 -2.21
CA SER A 42 1.29 3.17 -2.79
C SER A 42 2.10 1.97 -2.35
N ALA A 43 1.41 0.87 -2.05
CA ALA A 43 2.07 -0.36 -1.70
C ALA A 43 1.33 -1.58 -2.26
N ARG A 44 2.12 -2.56 -2.72
CA ARG A 44 1.62 -3.80 -3.31
C ARG A 44 1.90 -4.94 -2.36
N CYS A 45 0.87 -5.72 -2.03
CA CYS A 45 1.02 -6.96 -1.29
C CYS A 45 1.22 -8.11 -2.29
N ILE A 46 2.22 -8.95 -2.04
CA ILE A 46 2.38 -10.22 -2.74
C ILE A 46 1.86 -11.30 -1.79
N ASN A 47 0.66 -11.81 -2.09
CA ASN A 47 0.06 -12.92 -1.36
C ASN A 47 0.11 -14.18 -2.25
N THR A 48 0.64 -15.27 -1.72
CA THR A 48 0.79 -16.55 -2.44
C THR A 48 -0.55 -17.22 -2.76
N SER A 49 -1.66 -16.78 -2.15
CA SER A 49 -3.00 -17.38 -2.37
C SER A 49 -3.91 -16.63 -3.36
N LYS A 50 -3.61 -15.38 -3.76
CA LYS A 50 -4.48 -14.61 -4.67
C LYS A 50 -3.69 -13.92 -5.80
N PRO A 51 -3.77 -14.43 -7.06
CA PRO A 51 -3.08 -13.84 -8.21
C PRO A 51 -3.71 -12.53 -8.71
N ALA A 52 -4.92 -12.18 -8.27
CA ALA A 52 -5.59 -10.92 -8.63
C ALA A 52 -4.86 -9.65 -8.11
N GLY A 53 -3.88 -9.83 -7.22
CA GLY A 53 -3.17 -8.75 -6.53
C GLY A 53 -3.99 -8.25 -5.34
N GLU A 54 -3.33 -8.04 -4.21
CA GLU A 54 -3.89 -7.27 -3.09
C GLU A 54 -2.93 -6.09 -2.87
N GLY A 55 -3.45 -4.96 -2.41
CA GLY A 55 -2.64 -3.76 -2.22
C GLY A 55 -3.08 -2.98 -1.00
N ALA A 56 -2.27 -2.00 -0.64
CA ALA A 56 -2.67 -0.98 0.32
C ALA A 56 -2.35 0.41 -0.21
N ILE A 57 -3.22 1.35 0.10
CA ILE A 57 -2.96 2.78 -0.02
C ILE A 57 -2.66 3.27 1.40
N VAL A 58 -1.52 3.93 1.56
CA VAL A 58 -1.15 4.56 2.81
C VAL A 58 -1.19 6.06 2.58
N MET A 59 -1.96 6.77 3.39
CA MET A 59 -2.02 8.23 3.36
C MET A 59 -1.61 8.77 4.73
N GLN A 60 -0.60 9.62 4.74
CA GLN A 60 -0.19 10.36 5.92
C GLN A 60 -0.95 11.68 5.98
N THR A 61 -1.44 12.04 7.15
CA THR A 61 -2.02 13.36 7.42
C THR A 61 -1.27 14.00 8.59
N ALA A 62 -1.67 15.22 8.97
CA ALA A 62 -1.11 15.88 10.15
C ALA A 62 -1.43 15.15 11.47
N ALA A 63 -2.54 14.40 11.54
CA ALA A 63 -3.04 13.82 12.79
C ALA A 63 -3.01 12.28 12.83
N TYR A 64 -3.03 11.62 11.68
CA TYR A 64 -3.09 10.15 11.58
C TYR A 64 -2.50 9.62 10.27
N ILE A 65 -2.22 8.31 10.27
CA ILE A 65 -1.89 7.55 9.05
C ILE A 65 -3.09 6.64 8.75
N LEU A 66 -3.64 6.78 7.54
CA LEU A 66 -4.67 5.90 7.01
C LEU A 66 -4.01 4.79 6.19
N VAL A 67 -4.38 3.53 6.46
CA VAL A 67 -3.97 2.37 5.66
C VAL A 67 -5.23 1.68 5.12
N ALA A 68 -5.49 1.81 3.82
CA ALA A 68 -6.65 1.24 3.14
C ALA A 68 -6.23 0.02 2.31
N LEU A 69 -6.72 -1.17 2.67
CA LEU A 69 -6.47 -2.41 1.94
C LEU A 69 -7.48 -2.59 0.80
N TYR A 70 -7.03 -3.04 -0.36
CA TYR A 70 -7.90 -3.32 -1.50
C TYR A 70 -7.50 -4.60 -2.24
N GLU A 71 -8.47 -5.23 -2.89
CA GLU A 71 -8.27 -6.39 -3.75
C GLU A 71 -8.29 -5.97 -5.23
N GLY A 72 -7.38 -6.51 -6.02
CA GLY A 72 -7.29 -6.29 -7.46
C GLY A 72 -6.09 -5.43 -7.88
N SER A 73 -6.04 -5.12 -9.18
CA SER A 73 -4.93 -4.39 -9.82
C SER A 73 -5.23 -2.88 -9.91
N ILE A 74 -5.22 -2.29 -11.10
CA ILE A 74 -5.23 -0.83 -11.29
C ILE A 74 -6.61 -0.23 -11.02
N GLY A 75 -7.68 -0.81 -11.58
CA GLY A 75 -9.04 -0.28 -11.42
C GLY A 75 -9.49 -0.23 -9.94
N PRO A 76 -9.41 -1.34 -9.20
CA PRO A 76 -9.72 -1.35 -7.77
C PRO A 76 -8.81 -0.45 -6.92
N ALA A 77 -7.54 -0.30 -7.29
CA ALA A 77 -6.64 0.68 -6.64
C ALA A 77 -7.15 2.11 -6.79
N SER A 78 -7.57 2.51 -7.99
CA SER A 78 -8.12 3.85 -8.24
C SER A 78 -9.40 4.11 -7.43
N CYS A 79 -10.30 3.14 -7.36
CA CYS A 79 -11.50 3.25 -6.53
C CYS A 79 -11.16 3.35 -5.04
N ALA A 80 -10.18 2.57 -4.58
CA ALA A 80 -9.74 2.60 -3.18
C ALA A 80 -9.08 3.94 -2.80
N MET A 81 -8.35 4.59 -3.73
CA MET A 81 -7.81 5.93 -3.50
C MET A 81 -8.93 6.96 -3.33
N ALA A 82 -9.92 6.96 -4.23
CA ALA A 82 -11.05 7.87 -4.13
C ALA A 82 -11.83 7.71 -2.81
N ALA A 83 -11.98 6.47 -2.33
CA ALA A 83 -12.61 6.19 -1.04
C ALA A 83 -11.76 6.68 0.15
N ALA A 84 -10.45 6.49 0.11
CA ALA A 84 -9.52 6.96 1.15
C ALA A 84 -9.50 8.50 1.25
N ASP A 85 -9.53 9.19 0.12
CA ASP A 85 -9.62 10.65 0.04
C ASP A 85 -10.94 11.17 0.60
N GLN A 86 -12.04 10.51 0.25
CA GLN A 86 -13.36 10.88 0.75
C GLN A 86 -13.41 10.81 2.29
N LEU A 87 -12.86 9.74 2.88
CA LEU A 87 -12.78 9.60 4.33
C LEU A 87 -11.94 10.71 4.97
N THR A 88 -10.78 11.00 4.38
CA THR A 88 -9.86 12.01 4.90
C THR A 88 -10.44 13.42 4.82
N ALA A 89 -11.17 13.72 3.75
CA ALA A 89 -11.93 14.96 3.64
C ALA A 89 -13.05 15.07 4.70
N GLN A 90 -13.73 13.97 5.04
CA GLN A 90 -14.74 13.97 6.10
C GLN A 90 -14.13 14.16 7.49
N LEU A 91 -12.98 13.54 7.76
CA LEU A 91 -12.27 13.68 9.03
C LEU A 91 -11.66 15.08 9.20
N GLY A 92 -11.08 15.65 8.13
CA GLY A 92 -10.56 17.01 8.14
C GLY A 92 -11.62 18.09 8.36
N ARG A 93 -12.86 17.87 7.88
CA ARG A 93 -14.01 18.75 8.16
C ARG A 93 -14.48 18.71 9.61
N LYS A 94 -14.08 17.70 10.38
CA LYS A 94 -14.51 17.48 11.77
C LYS A 94 -13.48 17.93 12.82
N ASN A 95 -12.37 18.56 12.43
CA ASN A 95 -11.30 19.06 13.31
C ASN A 95 -10.86 18.01 14.36
N LEU A 96 -10.27 16.93 13.87
CA LEU A 96 -9.21 16.22 14.60
C LEU A 96 -7.87 16.85 14.26
#